data_AF-A0AAE6BS68-F1
#
_entry.id   AF-A0AAE6BS68-F1
#
_cell.length_a   1.000
_cell.length_b   1.000
_cell.length_c   1.000
_cell.angle_alpha   90.00
_cell.angle_beta   90.00
_cell.angle_gamma   90.00
#
_symmetry.space_group_name_H-M   'P 1'
#
loop_
_entity.id
_entity.type
_entity.pdbx_description
1 polymer ?
#
loop_
_entity_poly.entity_id
_entity_poly.type
_entity_poly.pdbx_seq_one_letter_code
_entity_poly.pdbx_strand_id
1 'polypeptide(L)'
;MQHVASIIGHLAWPLVALIIAYWLVRELRSGLLSSLLPHGGTLKAAGIELEVKAAGAALAAAGVEKTMPQPGENRTIELIEDETPYDVIIKSWREVSGLIADLAARHGGRRDARYTYNNLDTLTATGAISAEIADAARALFRARNSARRLPPEEVTQDDAYAFAVNAGSLAAYLKDVKQ
;
A
#
# COMPACT_ATOMS: atom_id res chain seq x y z
N MET A 1 14.45 -35.21 -45.68
CA MET A 1 14.32 -35.14 -44.20
C MET A 1 14.90 -33.86 -43.57
N GLN A 2 15.64 -32.99 -44.29
CA GLN A 2 16.24 -31.78 -43.72
C GLN A 2 15.24 -30.60 -43.53
N HIS A 3 14.18 -30.51 -44.34
CA HIS A 3 13.20 -29.40 -44.26
C HIS A 3 12.21 -29.51 -43.08
N VAL A 4 11.83 -30.73 -42.67
CA VAL A 4 10.95 -30.91 -41.50
C VAL A 4 11.71 -30.59 -40.21
N ALA A 5 13.00 -30.94 -40.15
CA ALA A 5 13.86 -30.60 -39.02
C ALA A 5 14.09 -29.08 -38.87
N SER A 6 14.19 -28.32 -39.97
CA SER A 6 14.36 -26.87 -39.89
C SER A 6 13.08 -26.13 -39.49
N ILE A 7 11.90 -26.63 -39.87
CA ILE A 7 10.61 -26.07 -39.44
C ILE A 7 10.39 -26.33 -37.94
N ILE A 8 10.70 -27.54 -37.46
CA ILE A 8 10.61 -27.88 -36.03
C ILE A 8 11.59 -27.03 -35.20
N GLY A 9 12.80 -26.77 -35.70
CA GLY A 9 13.77 -25.89 -35.05
C GLY A 9 13.29 -24.44 -34.92
N HIS A 10 12.59 -23.90 -35.93
CA HIS A 10 12.07 -22.53 -35.89
C HIS A 10 10.78 -22.36 -35.09
N LEU A 11 9.96 -23.40 -34.93
CA LEU A 11 8.80 -23.38 -34.03
C LEU A 11 9.15 -23.68 -32.57
N ALA A 12 10.27 -24.38 -32.31
CA ALA A 12 10.68 -24.72 -30.96
C ALA A 12 10.97 -23.47 -30.12
N TRP A 13 11.66 -22.47 -30.68
CA TRP A 13 12.01 -21.24 -29.96
C TRP A 13 10.81 -20.39 -29.52
N PRO A 14 9.82 -20.05 -30.38
CA PRO A 14 8.65 -19.30 -29.95
C PRO A 14 7.79 -20.08 -28.95
N LEU A 15 7.72 -21.41 -29.06
CA LEU A 15 7.02 -22.25 -28.10
C LEU A 15 7.71 -22.25 -26.73
N VAL A 16 9.05 -22.36 -26.70
CA VAL A 16 9.84 -22.26 -25.46
C VAL A 16 9.72 -20.87 -24.85
N ALA A 17 9.77 -19.81 -25.66
CA ALA A 17 9.54 -18.45 -25.18
C ALA A 17 8.15 -18.27 -24.56
N LEU A 18 7.11 -18.85 -25.17
CA LEU A 18 5.75 -18.86 -24.62
C LEU A 18 5.66 -19.63 -23.31
N ILE A 19 6.31 -20.79 -23.20
CA ILE A 19 6.31 -21.60 -21.97
C ILE A 19 7.03 -20.85 -20.84
N ILE A 20 8.19 -20.25 -21.14
CA ILE A 20 8.94 -19.43 -20.17
C ILE A 20 8.11 -18.23 -19.75
N ALA A 21 7.49 -17.51 -20.68
CA ALA A 21 6.62 -16.37 -20.38
C ALA A 21 5.41 -16.77 -19.55
N TYR A 22 4.77 -17.91 -19.87
CA TYR A 22 3.66 -18.46 -19.11
C TYR A 22 4.09 -18.81 -17.69
N TRP A 23 5.23 -19.48 -17.52
CA TRP A 23 5.78 -19.81 -16.20
C TRP A 23 6.12 -18.56 -15.40
N LEU A 24 6.76 -17.57 -16.01
CA LEU A 24 7.07 -16.28 -15.39
C LEU A 24 5.79 -15.57 -14.94
N VAL A 25 4.77 -15.46 -15.80
CA VAL A 25 3.49 -14.82 -15.44
C VAL A 25 2.79 -15.59 -14.32
N ARG A 26 2.84 -16.92 -14.34
CA ARG A 26 2.27 -17.76 -13.29
C ARG A 26 2.98 -17.56 -11.95
N GLU A 27 4.31 -17.46 -11.97
CA GLU A 27 5.13 -17.30 -10.78
C GLU A 27 5.10 -15.86 -10.22
N LEU A 28 4.99 -14.87 -11.11
CA LEU A 28 4.71 -13.48 -10.72
C LEU A 28 3.34 -13.37 -10.05
N ARG A 29 2.35 -14.14 -10.51
CA ARG A 29 1.01 -14.23 -9.89
C ARG A 29 0.97 -15.06 -8.60
N SER A 30 1.87 -16.04 -8.42
CA SER A 30 1.90 -16.92 -7.23
C SER A 30 2.53 -16.26 -5.99
N GLY A 31 2.97 -15.01 -6.10
CA GLY A 31 3.47 -14.25 -4.95
C GLY A 31 5.00 -14.26 -4.81
N LEU A 32 5.75 -14.62 -5.85
CA LEU A 32 7.21 -14.50 -5.84
C LEU A 32 7.66 -13.03 -5.73
N LEU A 33 6.85 -12.09 -6.23
CA LEU A 33 7.03 -10.65 -5.99
C LEU A 33 6.83 -10.27 -4.51
N SER A 34 5.85 -10.87 -3.84
CA SER A 34 5.63 -10.65 -2.41
C SER A 34 6.68 -11.31 -1.51
N SER A 35 7.40 -12.35 -1.97
CA SER A 35 8.51 -12.94 -1.20
C SER A 35 9.85 -12.25 -1.45
N LEU A 36 10.05 -11.63 -2.63
CA LEU A 36 11.25 -10.84 -2.96
C LEU A 36 11.18 -9.40 -2.41
N LEU A 37 9.99 -8.90 -2.13
CA LEU A 37 9.81 -7.64 -1.41
C LEU A 37 9.67 -7.96 0.08
N PRO A 38 10.70 -7.70 0.93
CA PRO A 38 10.53 -7.83 2.37
C PRO A 38 9.34 -6.99 2.81
N HIS A 39 8.68 -7.38 3.90
CA HIS A 39 7.59 -6.60 4.50
C HIS A 39 8.07 -5.15 4.75
N GLY A 40 7.77 -4.22 3.83
CA GLY A 40 8.32 -2.84 3.85
C GLY A 40 9.49 -2.53 2.89
N GLY A 41 9.77 -3.38 1.90
CA GLY A 41 10.70 -3.12 0.79
C GLY A 41 9.97 -2.39 -0.33
N THR A 42 10.47 -1.24 -0.73
CA THR A 42 9.89 -0.44 -1.80
C THR A 42 10.79 -0.51 -3.03
N LEU A 43 10.21 -0.67 -4.21
CA LEU A 43 10.96 -0.69 -5.46
C LEU A 43 11.53 0.71 -5.69
N LYS A 44 12.86 0.83 -5.60
CA LYS A 44 13.63 2.08 -5.68
C LYS A 44 13.35 2.91 -6.95
N ALA A 45 12.78 2.31 -7.99
CA ALA A 45 12.51 2.93 -9.29
C ALA A 45 11.08 3.49 -9.44
N ALA A 46 10.14 3.21 -8.53
CA ALA A 46 8.74 3.63 -8.66
C ALA A 46 8.21 4.49 -7.49
N GLY A 47 9.06 4.78 -6.50
CA GLY A 47 8.81 5.85 -5.50
C GLY A 47 7.64 5.64 -4.54
N ILE A 48 7.29 6.72 -3.83
CA ILE A 48 6.10 6.85 -2.97
C ILE A 48 4.82 6.78 -3.81
N GLU A 49 4.85 7.39 -5.00
CA GLU A 49 3.71 7.54 -5.91
C GLU A 49 3.00 6.20 -6.17
N LEU A 50 3.75 5.13 -6.47
CA LEU A 50 3.17 3.82 -6.74
C LEU A 50 2.38 3.27 -5.55
N GLU A 51 2.93 3.41 -4.33
CA GLU A 51 2.32 2.90 -3.10
C GLU A 51 1.11 3.75 -2.69
N VAL A 52 1.15 5.07 -2.94
CA VAL A 52 0.00 5.96 -2.72
C VAL A 52 -1.13 5.63 -3.70
N LYS A 53 -0.80 5.37 -4.98
CA LYS A 53 -1.80 4.91 -5.96
C LYS A 53 -2.37 3.54 -5.59
N ALA A 54 -1.54 2.61 -5.13
CA ALA A 54 -1.99 1.30 -4.68
C ALA A 54 -2.95 1.42 -3.49
N ALA A 55 -2.65 2.28 -2.52
CA ALA A 55 -3.56 2.58 -1.41
C ALA A 55 -4.90 3.13 -1.89
N GLY A 56 -4.88 4.10 -2.81
CA GLY A 56 -6.10 4.68 -3.37
C GLY A 56 -6.94 3.66 -4.14
N ALA A 57 -6.31 2.76 -4.89
CA ALA A 57 -7.00 1.69 -5.62
C ALA A 57 -7.64 0.67 -4.66
N ALA A 58 -6.95 0.29 -3.59
CA ALA A 58 -7.47 -0.64 -2.59
C ALA A 58 -8.66 -0.04 -1.81
N LEU A 59 -8.58 1.24 -1.43
CA LEU A 59 -9.71 1.95 -0.82
C LEU A 59 -10.92 2.03 -1.75
N ALA A 60 -10.70 2.34 -3.03
CA ALA A 60 -11.77 2.37 -4.02
C ALA A 60 -12.41 0.99 -4.22
N ALA A 61 -11.60 -0.08 -4.22
CA ALA A 61 -12.10 -1.45 -4.30
C ALA A 61 -12.92 -1.86 -3.07
N ALA A 62 -12.56 -1.33 -1.89
CA ALA A 62 -13.33 -1.50 -0.66
C ALA A 62 -14.61 -0.62 -0.59
N GLY A 63 -14.87 0.21 -1.61
CA GLY A 63 -16.01 1.13 -1.63
C GLY A 63 -15.88 2.30 -0.65
N VAL A 64 -14.68 2.60 -0.16
CA VAL A 64 -14.44 3.71 0.77
C VAL A 64 -14.41 5.01 -0.01
N GLU A 65 -15.30 5.93 0.36
CA GLU A 65 -15.34 7.27 -0.25
C GLU A 65 -14.10 8.07 0.14
N LYS A 66 -13.53 8.78 -0.85
CA LYS A 66 -12.37 9.64 -0.61
C LYS A 66 -12.79 10.77 0.33
N THR A 67 -12.31 10.68 1.55
CA THR A 67 -12.47 11.72 2.56
C THR A 67 -11.19 12.51 2.60
N MET A 68 -11.27 13.82 2.33
CA MET A 68 -10.15 14.70 2.66
C MET A 68 -9.86 14.59 4.16
N PRO A 69 -8.60 14.72 4.61
CA PRO A 69 -8.32 14.79 6.04
C PRO A 69 -9.26 15.83 6.64
N GLN A 70 -10.03 15.48 7.67
CA GLN A 70 -10.82 16.52 8.33
C GLN A 70 -9.80 17.52 8.88
N PRO A 71 -9.92 18.82 8.57
CA PRO A 71 -9.23 19.82 9.35
C PRO A 71 -9.59 19.53 10.80
N GLY A 72 -8.58 19.20 11.63
CA GLY A 72 -8.85 18.90 13.04
C GLY A 72 -9.67 20.05 13.63
N GLU A 73 -10.42 19.78 14.70
CA GLU A 73 -11.32 20.73 15.37
C GLU A 73 -10.61 22.00 15.94
N ASN A 74 -9.34 22.22 15.59
CA ASN A 74 -8.60 23.47 15.72
C ASN A 74 -7.50 23.69 14.66
N ARG A 75 -7.58 23.01 13.52
CA ARG A 75 -6.67 23.16 12.40
C ARG A 75 -7.45 22.89 11.13
N THR A 76 -7.99 23.96 10.54
CA THR A 76 -8.02 24.12 9.09
C THR A 76 -6.78 23.42 8.53
N ILE A 77 -6.89 22.73 7.40
CA ILE A 77 -5.69 22.44 6.60
C ILE A 77 -5.22 23.82 6.09
N GLU A 78 -4.72 24.67 6.98
CA GLU A 78 -3.44 25.28 6.74
C GLU A 78 -2.57 24.08 6.36
N LEU A 79 -2.32 23.91 5.07
CA LEU A 79 -0.94 23.70 4.71
C LEU A 79 -0.20 24.78 5.49
N ILE A 80 0.26 24.45 6.69
CA ILE A 80 1.16 25.32 7.44
C ILE A 80 2.25 25.55 6.40
N GLU A 81 2.43 26.79 5.96
CA GLU A 81 3.35 27.12 4.85
C GLU A 81 4.79 26.61 5.11
N ASP A 82 5.05 26.14 6.34
CA ASP A 82 6.29 25.55 6.83
C ASP A 82 6.32 23.99 6.93
N GLU A 83 5.24 23.27 6.67
CA GLU A 83 5.24 21.80 6.74
C GLU A 83 5.87 21.17 5.49
N THR A 84 6.93 20.38 5.70
CA THR A 84 7.52 19.63 4.60
C THR A 84 6.55 18.52 4.13
N PRO A 85 6.60 18.12 2.84
CA PRO A 85 5.82 16.97 2.35
C PRO A 85 5.99 15.70 3.20
N TYR A 86 7.19 15.50 3.75
CA TYR A 86 7.47 14.42 4.68
C TYR A 86 6.67 14.53 5.98
N ASP A 87 6.58 15.72 6.58
CA ASP A 87 5.83 15.94 7.82
C ASP A 87 4.35 15.62 7.67
N VAL A 88 3.76 15.99 6.52
CA VAL A 88 2.37 15.69 6.17
C VAL A 88 2.14 14.18 6.14
N ILE A 89 3.04 13.42 5.50
CA ILE A 89 2.96 11.95 5.44
C ILE A 89 3.04 11.34 6.85
N ILE A 90 3.99 11.78 7.68
CA ILE A 90 4.18 11.24 9.03
C ILE A 90 2.99 11.55 9.94
N LYS A 91 2.45 12.77 9.87
CA LYS A 91 1.28 13.19 10.66
C LYS A 91 0.04 12.39 10.26
N SER A 92 -0.23 12.30 8.96
CA SER A 92 -1.38 11.56 8.42
C SER A 92 -1.32 10.07 8.80
N TRP A 93 -0.14 9.46 8.74
CA TRP A 93 0.02 8.06 9.14
C TRP A 93 -0.17 7.82 10.64
N ARG A 94 0.23 8.77 11.49
CA ARG A 94 0.16 8.62 12.95
C ARG A 94 -1.28 8.35 13.41
N GLU A 95 -2.24 9.09 12.87
CA GLU A 95 -3.66 8.91 13.18
C GLU A 95 -4.14 7.50 12.80
N VAL A 96 -3.91 7.10 11.55
CA VAL A 96 -4.29 5.76 11.03
C VAL A 96 -3.69 4.65 11.90
N SER A 97 -2.41 4.73 12.21
CA SER A 97 -1.72 3.70 13.00
C SER A 97 -2.25 3.58 14.44
N GLY A 98 -2.69 4.69 15.03
CA GLY A 98 -3.36 4.71 16.32
C GLY A 98 -4.73 4.03 16.27
N LEU A 99 -5.53 4.33 15.23
CA LEU A 99 -6.84 3.72 15.03
C LEU A 99 -6.75 2.20 14.79
N ILE A 100 -5.77 1.76 13.99
CA ILE A 100 -5.51 0.32 13.78
C ILE A 100 -5.16 -0.36 15.11
N ALA A 101 -4.27 0.24 15.90
CA ALA A 101 -3.86 -0.34 17.19
C ALA A 101 -5.01 -0.41 18.19
N ASP A 102 -5.84 0.64 18.26
CA ASP A 102 -7.02 0.68 19.13
C ASP A 102 -8.08 -0.33 18.70
N LEU A 103 -8.35 -0.45 17.39
CA LEU A 103 -9.30 -1.43 16.86
C LEU A 103 -8.78 -2.86 17.12
N ALA A 104 -7.51 -3.12 16.78
CA ALA A 104 -6.89 -4.44 17.00
C ALA A 104 -6.93 -4.87 18.47
N ALA A 105 -6.72 -3.96 19.42
CA ALA A 105 -6.80 -4.27 20.85
C ALA A 105 -8.17 -4.84 21.27
N ARG A 106 -9.25 -4.47 20.57
CA ARG A 106 -10.62 -4.99 20.81
C ARG A 106 -10.83 -6.39 20.22
N HIS A 107 -10.05 -6.73 19.20
CA HIS A 107 -10.14 -8.01 18.47
C HIS A 107 -9.00 -8.99 18.84
N GLY A 108 -8.39 -8.81 20.00
CA GLY A 108 -7.32 -9.71 20.50
C GLY A 108 -5.91 -9.42 19.96
N GLY A 109 -5.73 -8.30 19.26
CA GLY A 109 -4.44 -7.79 18.81
C GLY A 109 -3.73 -6.93 19.86
N ARG A 110 -2.67 -6.21 19.44
CA ARG A 110 -1.84 -5.39 20.34
C ARG A 110 -2.23 -3.91 20.24
N ARG A 111 -2.43 -3.25 21.38
CA ARG A 111 -2.61 -1.79 21.46
C ARG A 111 -1.30 -1.02 21.29
N ASP A 112 -0.60 -1.26 20.18
CA ASP A 112 0.69 -0.64 19.88
C ASP A 112 0.88 -0.51 18.36
N ALA A 113 1.06 0.73 17.89
CA ALA A 113 1.23 1.07 16.48
C ALA A 113 2.47 0.41 15.85
N ARG A 114 3.47 0.01 16.63
CA ARG A 114 4.66 -0.71 16.13
C ARG A 114 4.31 -2.09 15.55
N TYR A 115 3.19 -2.67 15.96
CA TYR A 115 2.70 -3.97 15.50
C TYR A 115 1.66 -3.85 14.38
N THR A 116 1.70 -2.78 13.58
CA THR A 116 0.71 -2.51 12.52
C THR A 116 0.41 -3.74 11.65
N TYR A 117 1.42 -4.43 11.12
CA TYR A 117 1.20 -5.62 10.26
C TYR A 117 0.45 -6.72 11.00
N ASN A 118 0.94 -7.13 12.18
CA ASN A 118 0.30 -8.18 12.97
C ASN A 118 -1.13 -7.78 13.35
N ASN A 119 -1.36 -6.50 13.66
CA ASN A 119 -2.68 -5.99 13.98
C ASN A 119 -3.63 -6.04 12.77
N LEU A 120 -3.14 -5.71 11.57
CA LEU A 120 -3.93 -5.85 10.34
C LEU A 120 -4.25 -7.31 10.04
N ASP A 121 -3.31 -8.23 10.27
CA ASP A 121 -3.54 -9.67 10.10
C ASP A 121 -4.61 -10.17 11.08
N THR A 122 -4.52 -9.77 12.36
CA THR A 122 -5.56 -10.07 13.35
C THR A 122 -6.91 -9.53 12.93
N LEU A 123 -7.00 -8.25 12.56
CA LEU A 123 -8.26 -7.61 12.18
C LEU A 123 -8.90 -8.25 10.94
N THR A 124 -8.09 -8.66 9.97
CA THR A 124 -8.55 -9.38 8.77
C THR A 124 -9.04 -10.78 9.15
N ALA A 125 -8.29 -11.51 9.98
CA ALA A 125 -8.64 -12.87 10.40
C ALA A 125 -9.94 -12.89 11.24
N THR A 126 -10.19 -11.85 12.03
CA THR A 126 -11.43 -11.70 12.80
C THR A 126 -12.59 -11.12 11.99
N GLY A 127 -12.38 -10.77 10.72
CA GLY A 127 -13.38 -10.13 9.87
C GLY A 127 -13.77 -8.71 10.30
N ALA A 128 -12.94 -8.06 11.13
CA ALA A 128 -13.18 -6.70 11.61
C ALA A 128 -12.93 -5.65 10.50
N ILE A 129 -12.08 -5.99 9.54
CA ILE A 129 -11.85 -5.23 8.31
C ILE A 129 -11.76 -6.21 7.13
N SER A 130 -12.02 -5.72 5.92
CA SER A 130 -11.81 -6.51 4.70
C SER A 130 -10.32 -6.61 4.33
N ALA A 131 -10.00 -7.56 3.44
CA ALA A 131 -8.63 -7.72 2.94
C ALA A 131 -8.15 -6.46 2.19
N GLU A 132 -9.04 -5.80 1.45
CA GLU A 132 -8.77 -4.58 0.70
C GLU A 132 -8.40 -3.41 1.62
N ILE A 133 -9.08 -3.29 2.76
CA ILE A 133 -8.75 -2.28 3.79
C ILE A 133 -7.38 -2.56 4.40
N ALA A 134 -7.08 -3.82 4.71
CA ALA A 134 -5.77 -4.21 5.20
C ALA A 134 -4.67 -3.90 4.18
N ASP A 135 -4.92 -4.16 2.89
CA ASP A 135 -3.99 -3.86 1.81
C ASP A 135 -3.78 -2.36 1.61
N ALA A 136 -4.83 -1.54 1.71
CA ALA A 136 -4.72 -0.09 1.72
C ALA A 136 -3.81 0.41 2.86
N ALA A 137 -4.02 -0.10 4.08
CA ALA A 137 -3.21 0.25 5.24
C ALA A 137 -1.74 -0.17 5.08
N ARG A 138 -1.48 -1.36 4.53
CA ARG A 138 -0.12 -1.84 4.23
C ARG A 138 0.56 -0.98 3.16
N ALA A 139 -0.17 -0.60 2.11
CA ALA A 139 0.34 0.28 1.05
C ALA A 139 0.73 1.66 1.60
N LEU A 140 -0.11 2.27 2.43
CA LEU A 140 0.23 3.52 3.12
C LEU A 140 1.44 3.37 4.04
N PHE A 141 1.55 2.26 4.79
CA PHE A 141 2.74 2.02 5.60
C PHE A 141 4.02 1.92 4.75
N ARG A 142 3.95 1.25 3.59
CA ARG A 142 5.07 1.18 2.64
C ARG A 142 5.41 2.54 2.05
N ALA A 143 4.42 3.32 1.59
CA ALA A 143 4.60 4.68 1.11
C ALA A 143 5.29 5.57 2.15
N ARG A 144 4.85 5.52 3.42
CA ARG A 144 5.47 6.24 4.52
C ARG A 144 6.93 5.82 4.76
N ASN A 145 7.22 4.53 4.65
CA ASN A 145 8.59 4.04 4.81
C ASN A 145 9.49 4.36 3.61
N SER A 146 8.92 4.45 2.39
CA SER A 146 9.62 5.01 1.21
C SER A 146 10.02 6.45 1.48
N ALA A 147 9.07 7.29 1.91
CA ALA A 147 9.33 8.71 2.16
C ALA A 147 10.47 8.94 3.15
N ARG A 148 10.58 8.11 4.19
CA ARG A 148 11.69 8.17 5.15
C ARG A 148 13.06 7.83 4.55
N ARG A 149 13.11 7.08 3.45
CA ARG A 149 14.36 6.63 2.82
C ARG A 149 14.79 7.52 1.66
N LEU A 150 13.91 8.39 1.17
CA LEU A 150 14.19 9.31 0.08
C LEU A 150 14.77 10.62 0.62
N PRO A 151 15.62 11.30 -0.15
CA PRO A 151 15.97 12.69 0.12
C PRO A 151 14.71 13.58 0.19
N PRO A 152 14.67 14.62 1.05
CA PRO A 152 13.51 15.50 1.19
C PRO A 152 12.99 16.09 -0.14
N GLU A 153 13.91 16.41 -1.05
CA GLU A 153 13.64 16.96 -2.37
C GLU A 153 12.92 15.98 -3.34
N GLU A 154 12.97 14.68 -3.07
CA GLU A 154 12.29 13.66 -3.87
C GLU A 154 10.86 13.37 -3.39
N VAL A 155 10.46 13.92 -2.23
CA VAL A 155 9.09 13.80 -1.72
C VAL A 155 8.29 15.00 -2.19
N THR A 156 7.43 14.80 -3.20
CA THR A 156 6.64 15.88 -3.78
C THR A 156 5.46 16.28 -2.89
N GLN A 157 5.03 17.55 -3.01
CA GLN A 157 3.79 18.03 -2.39
C GLN A 157 2.56 17.22 -2.85
N ASP A 158 2.51 16.84 -4.13
CA ASP A 158 1.43 16.05 -4.70
C ASP A 158 1.35 14.65 -4.09
N ASP A 159 2.49 13.99 -3.89
CA ASP A 159 2.55 12.68 -3.22
C ASP A 159 2.08 12.77 -1.76
N ALA A 160 2.51 13.81 -1.05
CA ALA A 160 2.10 14.04 0.33
C ALA A 160 0.60 14.33 0.44
N TYR A 161 0.05 15.13 -0.46
CA TYR A 161 -1.38 15.41 -0.53
C TYR A 161 -2.20 14.14 -0.83
N ALA A 162 -1.80 13.38 -1.86
CA ALA A 162 -2.47 12.13 -2.22
C ALA A 162 -2.39 11.10 -1.08
N PHE A 163 -1.24 11.03 -0.39
CA PHE A 163 -1.09 10.23 0.82
C PHE A 163 -2.07 10.65 1.90
N ALA A 164 -2.15 11.96 2.20
CA ALA A 164 -3.01 12.50 3.24
C ALA A 164 -4.48 12.20 2.97
N VAL A 165 -4.95 12.36 1.72
CA VAL A 165 -6.32 12.02 1.32
C VAL A 165 -6.62 10.53 1.56
N ASN A 166 -5.74 9.64 1.12
CA ASN A 166 -5.94 8.21 1.34
C ASN A 166 -5.90 7.83 2.83
N ALA A 167 -4.99 8.43 3.60
CA ALA A 167 -4.90 8.22 5.04
C ALA A 167 -6.14 8.75 5.78
N GLY A 168 -6.64 9.93 5.39
CA GLY A 168 -7.87 10.52 5.94
C GLY A 168 -9.11 9.65 5.65
N SER A 169 -9.21 9.12 4.43
CA SER A 169 -10.26 8.18 4.02
C SER A 169 -10.24 6.89 4.85
N LEU A 170 -9.04 6.31 5.03
CA LEU A 170 -8.88 5.13 5.87
C LEU A 170 -9.18 5.43 7.34
N ALA A 171 -8.77 6.58 7.85
CA ALA A 171 -9.04 7.00 9.22
C ALA A 171 -10.56 7.18 9.46
N ALA A 172 -11.28 7.78 8.52
CA ALA A 172 -12.74 7.92 8.58
C ALA A 172 -13.41 6.53 8.65
N TYR A 173 -13.06 5.63 7.73
CA TYR A 173 -13.55 4.25 7.75
C TYR A 173 -13.29 3.54 9.09
N LEU A 174 -12.05 3.63 9.61
CA LEU A 174 -11.69 2.98 10.88
C LEU A 174 -12.41 3.58 12.09
N LYS A 175 -12.81 4.86 12.05
CA LYS A 175 -13.63 5.50 13.09
C LYS A 175 -15.07 5.01 13.03
N ASP A 176 -15.62 4.79 11.85
CA ASP A 176 -16.97 4.27 11.68
C ASP A 176 -17.07 2.81 12.14
N VAL A 177 -16.07 1.98 11.81
CA VAL A 177 -15.99 0.58 12.30
C VAL A 177 -15.78 0.50 13.82
N LYS A 178 -15.31 1.58 14.45
CA LYS A 178 -15.08 1.64 15.91
C LYS A 178 -16.39 1.84 16.70
N GLN A 179 -17.46 2.33 16.08
CA GLN A 179 -18.77 2.56 16.70
C GLN A 179 -19.59 1.27 16.76
#